data_AF-A0A975J4I6-F1
#
_entry.id   AF-A0A975J4I6-F1
#
_cell.length_a   1.000
_cell.length_b   1.000
_cell.length_c   1.000
_cell.angle_alpha   90.00
_cell.angle_beta   90.00
_cell.angle_gamma   90.00
#
_symmetry.space_group_name_H-M   'P 1'
#
loop_
_entity.id
_entity.type
_entity.pdbx_description
1 polymer ?
#
loop_
_entity_poly.entity_id
_entity_poly.type
_entity_poly.pdbx_seq_one_letter_code
_entity_poly.pdbx_strand_id
1 'polypeptide(L)'
;MQLLKLMKRAGVEAVDTASPMKTLIGTVTSIEPLVITIEQRLAIPASFLLLTDNVIDEEVEITVDDEVEQSGSLEPHKHGYIGKKTHIHHKNLKVGEMVLLLRVQGGQQFIVLNRVVSA
;
A
#
# COMPACT_ATOMS: atom_id res chain seq x y z
N MET A 1 -24.33 20.40 34.47
CA MET A 1 -23.23 19.57 33.92
C MET A 1 -23.71 18.25 33.25
N GLN A 2 -24.89 17.69 33.57
CA GLN A 2 -25.36 16.43 32.96
C GLN A 2 -25.74 16.56 31.47
N LEU A 3 -26.40 17.65 31.07
CA LEU A 3 -26.80 17.87 29.67
C LEU A 3 -25.59 17.94 28.71
N LEU A 4 -24.51 18.61 29.11
CA LEU A 4 -23.29 18.68 28.33
C LEU A 4 -22.63 17.31 28.14
N LYS A 5 -22.65 16.45 29.18
CA LYS A 5 -22.17 15.07 29.08
C LYS A 5 -23.04 14.23 28.15
N LEU A 6 -24.37 14.43 28.19
CA LEU A 6 -25.32 13.75 27.31
C LEU A 6 -25.12 14.15 25.85
N MET A 7 -24.94 15.45 25.58
CA MET A 7 -24.66 15.95 24.22
C MET A 7 -23.32 15.45 23.68
N LYS A 8 -22.27 15.44 24.52
CA LYS A 8 -20.97 14.86 24.13
C LYS A 8 -21.10 13.37 23.80
N ARG A 9 -21.85 12.63 24.63
CA ARG A 9 -22.09 11.20 24.42
C ARG A 9 -22.87 10.93 23.14
N ALA A 10 -23.96 11.65 22.91
CA ALA A 10 -24.75 11.54 21.68
C ALA A 10 -23.93 11.88 20.42
N GLY A 11 -23.03 12.87 20.52
CA GLY A 11 -22.10 13.20 19.42
C GLY A 11 -21.12 12.07 19.11
N VAL A 12 -20.54 11.43 20.12
CA VAL A 12 -19.65 10.28 19.93
C VAL A 12 -20.40 9.07 19.39
N GLU A 13 -21.57 8.75 19.96
CA GLU A 13 -22.40 7.63 19.51
C GLU A 13 -22.88 7.80 18.06
N ALA A 14 -23.17 9.03 17.63
CA ALA A 14 -23.52 9.32 16.23
C ALA A 14 -22.35 9.07 15.26
N VAL A 15 -21.11 9.43 15.65
CA VAL A 15 -19.91 9.19 14.84
C VAL A 15 -19.58 7.70 14.77
N ASP A 16 -19.65 7.00 15.89
CA ASP A 16 -19.41 5.55 15.96
C ASP A 16 -20.44 4.80 15.09
N THR A 17 -21.71 5.19 15.18
CA THR A 17 -22.79 4.62 14.35
C THR A 17 -22.58 4.91 12.87
N ALA A 18 -22.14 6.12 12.53
CA ALA A 18 -21.86 6.49 11.14
C ALA A 18 -20.67 5.71 10.55
N SER A 19 -19.74 5.23 11.41
CA SER A 19 -18.55 4.45 11.01
C SER A 19 -17.90 4.98 9.73
N PRO A 20 -17.49 6.27 9.71
CA PRO A 20 -17.18 6.99 8.48
C PRO A 20 -16.04 6.33 7.70
N MET A 21 -15.00 5.84 8.40
CA MET A 21 -13.96 5.01 7.83
C MET A 21 -13.61 3.88 8.78
N LYS A 22 -13.32 2.71 8.23
CA LYS A 22 -12.91 1.53 9.01
C LYS A 22 -11.68 0.90 8.39
N THR A 23 -10.67 0.61 9.21
CA THR A 23 -9.51 -0.18 8.81
C THR A 23 -9.86 -1.67 8.85
N LEU A 24 -9.39 -2.41 7.86
CA LEU A 24 -9.57 -3.85 7.73
C LEU A 24 -8.26 -4.48 7.27
N ILE A 25 -8.04 -5.73 7.64
CA ILE A 25 -6.95 -6.54 7.10
C ILE A 25 -7.54 -7.55 6.13
N GLY A 26 -6.99 -7.61 4.93
CA GLY A 26 -7.39 -8.53 3.87
C GLY A 26 -6.23 -9.38 3.40
N THR A 27 -6.53 -10.52 2.80
CA THR A 27 -5.56 -11.39 2.13
C THR A 27 -5.82 -11.38 0.63
N VAL A 28 -4.78 -11.21 -0.17
CA VAL A 28 -4.86 -11.28 -1.64
C VAL A 28 -5.10 -12.73 -2.05
N THR A 29 -6.23 -13.01 -2.68
CA THR A 29 -6.62 -14.36 -3.10
C THR A 29 -6.43 -14.61 -4.59
N SER A 30 -6.42 -13.55 -5.40
CA SER A 30 -6.17 -13.59 -6.86
C SER A 30 -5.55 -12.27 -7.31
N ILE A 31 -4.74 -12.27 -8.36
CA ILE A 31 -4.09 -11.08 -8.95
C ILE A 31 -4.62 -10.73 -10.35
N GLU A 32 -5.17 -11.71 -11.09
CA GLU A 32 -5.70 -11.51 -12.44
C GLU A 32 -7.05 -12.23 -12.60
N PRO A 33 -8.18 -11.58 -12.26
CA PRO A 33 -8.29 -10.23 -11.71
C PRO A 33 -7.94 -10.17 -10.21
N LEU A 34 -7.54 -8.97 -9.73
CA LEU A 34 -7.22 -8.74 -8.32
C LEU A 34 -8.46 -8.95 -7.44
N VAL A 35 -8.32 -9.81 -6.43
CA VAL A 35 -9.35 -10.09 -5.42
C VAL A 35 -8.71 -10.14 -4.05
N ILE A 36 -9.32 -9.43 -3.08
CA ILE A 36 -8.86 -9.39 -1.70
C ILE A 36 -10.00 -9.86 -0.80
N THR A 37 -9.72 -10.84 0.06
CA THR A 37 -10.70 -11.42 0.98
C THR A 37 -10.44 -10.95 2.40
N ILE A 38 -11.49 -10.50 3.10
CA ILE A 38 -11.43 -10.11 4.52
C ILE A 38 -12.07 -11.17 5.43
N GLU A 39 -11.88 -11.07 6.75
CA GLU A 39 -12.23 -12.08 7.77
C GLU A 39 -13.65 -12.67 7.69
N GLN A 40 -14.63 -11.90 7.20
CA GLN A 40 -16.01 -12.38 6.99
C GLN A 40 -16.20 -13.14 5.66
N ARG A 41 -15.11 -13.59 5.01
CA ARG A 41 -15.09 -14.20 3.66
C ARG A 41 -15.70 -13.32 2.57
N LEU A 42 -15.80 -12.01 2.80
CA LEU A 42 -16.21 -11.07 1.77
C LEU A 42 -15.06 -10.91 0.78
N ALA A 43 -15.28 -11.35 -0.46
CA ALA A 43 -14.36 -11.15 -1.57
C ALA A 43 -14.61 -9.78 -2.21
N ILE A 44 -13.58 -8.93 -2.23
CA ILE A 44 -13.61 -7.59 -2.80
C ILE A 44 -12.92 -7.65 -4.17
N PRO A 45 -13.66 -7.60 -5.29
CA PRO A 45 -13.05 -7.59 -6.61
C PRO A 45 -12.43 -6.23 -6.93
N ALA A 46 -11.51 -6.22 -7.89
CA ALA A 46 -10.75 -5.05 -8.34
C ALA A 46 -11.60 -3.78 -8.57
N SER A 47 -12.84 -3.91 -9.06
CA SER A 47 -13.73 -2.77 -9.31
C SER A 47 -14.10 -1.96 -8.06
N PHE A 48 -13.96 -2.53 -6.87
CA PHE A 48 -14.20 -1.84 -5.60
C PHE A 48 -12.91 -1.45 -4.87
N LEU A 49 -11.75 -1.71 -5.46
CA LEU A 49 -10.45 -1.39 -4.89
C LEU A 49 -9.89 -0.10 -5.48
N LEU A 50 -9.44 0.79 -4.60
CA LEU A 50 -8.61 1.94 -4.94
C LEU A 50 -7.18 1.61 -4.52
N LEU A 51 -6.27 1.46 -5.48
CA LEU A 51 -4.88 1.12 -5.23
C LEU A 51 -4.04 2.37 -5.01
N THR A 52 -3.10 2.31 -4.07
CA THR A 52 -2.09 3.35 -3.87
C THR A 52 -0.80 2.98 -4.61
N ASP A 53 0.07 3.97 -4.80
CA ASP A 53 1.43 3.83 -5.32
C ASP A 53 2.31 2.83 -4.54
N ASN A 54 1.95 2.54 -3.28
CA ASN A 54 2.67 1.57 -2.44
C ASN A 54 2.45 0.11 -2.85
N VAL A 55 1.43 -0.16 -3.68
CA VAL A 55 1.04 -1.53 -4.08
C VAL A 55 0.98 -1.71 -5.60
N ILE A 56 1.54 -0.76 -6.36
CA ILE A 56 1.62 -0.78 -7.82
C ILE A 56 3.09 -0.61 -8.23
N ASP A 57 3.49 -1.34 -9.26
CA ASP A 57 4.82 -1.19 -9.89
C ASP A 57 5.07 0.25 -10.33
N GLU A 58 6.22 0.78 -9.93
CA GLU A 58 6.63 2.16 -10.20
C GLU A 58 7.97 2.17 -10.92
N GLU A 59 8.05 2.94 -12.00
CA GLU A 59 9.28 3.17 -12.75
C GLU A 59 9.94 4.46 -12.26
N VAL A 60 11.17 4.36 -11.73
CA VAL A 60 11.91 5.47 -11.14
C VAL A 60 13.22 5.66 -11.90
N GLU A 61 13.49 6.89 -12.33
CA GLU A 61 14.79 7.28 -12.87
C GLU A 61 15.73 7.61 -11.72
N ILE A 62 16.83 6.88 -11.61
CA ILE A 62 17.85 7.09 -10.58
C ILE A 62 19.11 7.66 -11.25
N THR A 63 19.65 8.73 -10.66
CA THR A 63 21.01 9.18 -10.96
C THR A 63 21.97 8.30 -10.18
N VAL A 64 22.75 7.51 -10.91
CA VAL A 64 23.81 6.68 -10.35
C VAL A 64 25.10 7.48 -10.44
N ASP A 65 25.72 7.72 -9.29
CA ASP A 65 27.08 8.25 -9.15
C ASP A 65 27.88 7.14 -8.46
N ASP A 66 28.55 6.31 -9.26
CA ASP A 66 29.21 5.08 -8.79
C ASP A 66 30.62 4.96 -9.37
N GLU A 67 31.49 4.26 -8.66
CA GLU A 67 32.85 3.99 -9.13
C GLU A 67 32.93 2.57 -9.67
N VAL A 68 33.16 2.41 -10.97
CA VAL A 68 33.29 1.09 -11.59
C VAL A 68 34.75 0.65 -11.67
N GLU A 69 35.04 -0.57 -11.24
CA GLU A 69 36.35 -1.20 -11.42
C GLU A 69 36.42 -1.91 -12.77
N GLN A 70 37.46 -1.59 -13.55
CA GLN A 70 37.69 -2.24 -14.84
C GLN A 70 38.38 -3.59 -14.61
N SER A 71 37.65 -4.70 -14.83
CA SER A 71 38.24 -6.04 -14.80
C SER A 71 39.20 -6.21 -16.00
N GLY A 72 40.51 -6.28 -15.73
CA GLY A 72 41.53 -6.63 -16.73
C GLY A 72 42.73 -5.70 -16.89
N SER A 73 42.85 -4.63 -16.08
CA SER A 73 44.05 -3.78 -16.06
C SER A 73 45.07 -4.24 -15.01
N LEU A 74 46.37 -4.16 -15.32
CA LEU A 74 47.48 -4.50 -14.42
C LEU A 74 47.62 -3.54 -13.22
N GLU A 75 46.94 -2.40 -13.24
CA GLU A 75 46.88 -1.43 -12.15
C GLU A 75 45.42 -1.03 -11.86
N PRO A 76 44.92 -1.25 -10.62
CA PRO A 76 43.56 -0.91 -10.24
C PRO A 76 43.42 0.61 -10.18
N HIS A 77 42.55 1.15 -11.02
CA HIS A 77 42.13 2.55 -10.95
C HIS A 77 40.62 2.63 -11.18
N LYS A 78 39.98 3.55 -10.46
CA LYS A 78 38.53 3.74 -10.46
C LYS A 78 38.16 4.95 -11.30
N HIS A 79 37.06 4.85 -12.04
CA HIS A 79 36.46 5.97 -12.77
C HIS A 79 35.09 6.29 -12.16
N GLY A 80 34.81 7.57 -11.95
CA GLY A 80 33.46 8.02 -11.60
C GLY A 80 32.53 7.87 -12.80
N TYR A 81 31.45 7.12 -12.62
CA TYR A 81 30.36 6.98 -13.58
C TYR A 81 29.15 7.74 -13.06
N ILE A 82 28.79 8.83 -13.75
CA ILE A 82 27.55 9.56 -13.52
C ILE A 82 26.62 9.27 -14.69
N GLY A 83 25.55 8.52 -14.44
CA GLY A 83 24.58 8.11 -15.46
C GLY A 83 23.16 8.07 -14.93
N LYS A 84 22.18 8.19 -15.83
CA LYS A 84 20.77 7.96 -15.51
C LYS A 84 20.42 6.50 -15.80
N LYS A 85 19.84 5.81 -14.82
CA LYS A 85 19.37 4.43 -14.99
C LYS A 85 17.93 4.33 -14.53
N THR A 86 17.09 3.75 -15.38
CA THR A 86 15.73 3.39 -15.02
C THR A 86 15.73 2.15 -14.13
N HIS A 87 15.04 2.24 -12.99
CA HIS A 87 14.77 1.13 -12.08
C HIS A 87 13.27 0.91 -11.96
N ILE A 88 12.83 -0.34 -12.11
CA ILE A 88 11.44 -0.71 -11.84
C ILE A 88 11.37 -1.22 -10.40
N HIS A 89 10.61 -0.54 -9.56
CA HIS A 89 10.25 -1.02 -8.24
C HIS A 89 9.03 -1.93 -8.35
N HIS A 90 9.25 -3.24 -8.27
CA HIS A 90 8.19 -4.24 -8.29
C HIS A 90 7.41 -4.26 -6.97
N LYS A 91 6.33 -3.48 -6.89
CA LYS A 91 5.48 -3.35 -5.70
C LYS A 91 4.11 -4.02 -5.85
N ASN A 92 3.81 -4.62 -7.01
CA ASN A 92 2.56 -5.33 -7.25
C ASN A 92 2.30 -6.41 -6.18
N LEU A 93 1.01 -6.54 -5.84
CA LEU A 93 0.52 -7.52 -4.88
C LEU A 93 0.66 -8.95 -5.41
N LYS A 94 0.89 -9.88 -4.49
CA LYS A 94 0.99 -11.32 -4.75
C LYS A 94 -0.06 -12.08 -3.96
N VAL A 95 -0.49 -13.22 -4.48
CA VAL A 95 -1.41 -14.13 -3.79
C VAL A 95 -0.79 -14.56 -2.44
N GLY A 96 -1.60 -14.49 -1.39
CA GLY A 96 -1.20 -14.80 -0.01
C GLY A 96 -0.70 -13.61 0.79
N GLU A 97 -0.43 -12.45 0.16
CA GLU A 97 -0.02 -11.25 0.90
C GLU A 97 -1.18 -10.67 1.72
N MET A 98 -0.85 -10.17 2.91
CA MET A 98 -1.76 -9.43 3.76
C MET A 98 -1.68 -7.95 3.44
N VAL A 99 -2.82 -7.28 3.37
CA VAL A 99 -2.92 -5.85 3.08
C VAL A 99 -3.79 -5.12 4.09
N LEU A 100 -3.46 -3.85 4.32
CA LEU A 100 -4.26 -2.92 5.08
C LEU A 100 -5.23 -2.20 4.15
N LEU A 101 -6.52 -2.27 4.48
CA LEU A 101 -7.61 -1.67 3.73
C LEU A 101 -8.27 -0.56 4.55
N LEU A 102 -8.68 0.52 3.88
CA LEU A 102 -9.58 1.54 4.43
C LEU A 102 -10.90 1.52 3.68
N ARG A 103 -11.99 1.25 4.39
CA ARG A 103 -13.35 1.38 3.84
C ARG A 103 -13.73 2.86 3.69
N VAL A 104 -14.23 3.23 2.52
CA VAL A 104 -14.73 4.59 2.22
C VAL A 104 -16.18 4.75 2.67
N GLN A 105 -16.51 5.89 3.29
CA GLN A 105 -17.87 6.22 3.73
C GLN A 105 -18.86 6.24 2.56
N GLY A 106 -20.08 5.76 2.78
CA GLY A 106 -21.16 5.88 1.80
C GLY A 106 -21.11 4.89 0.63
N GLY A 107 -20.17 3.94 0.64
CA GLY A 107 -20.03 2.94 -0.42
C GLY A 107 -19.43 1.59 0.02
N GLN A 108 -19.12 0.78 -0.99
CA GLN A 108 -18.44 -0.51 -0.87
C GLN A 108 -16.99 -0.43 -1.39
N GLN A 109 -16.43 0.78 -1.51
CA GLN A 109 -15.05 0.96 -1.96
C GLN A 109 -14.05 0.83 -0.81
N PHE A 110 -12.88 0.30 -1.14
CA PHE A 110 -11.79 0.08 -0.21
C PHE A 110 -10.48 0.61 -0.80
N ILE A 111 -9.75 1.42 -0.04
CA ILE A 111 -8.41 1.89 -0.39
C ILE A 111 -7.40 0.87 0.14
N VAL A 112 -6.53 0.36 -0.73
CA VAL A 112 -5.40 -0.49 -0.34
C VAL A 112 -4.22 0.40 0.04
N LEU A 113 -3.96 0.52 1.34
CA LEU A 113 -2.92 1.42 1.86
C LEU A 113 -1.52 0.86 1.67
N ASN A 114 -1.26 -0.35 2.18
CA ASN A 114 0.04 -1.00 2.11
C ASN A 114 -0.09 -2.49 2.44
N ARG A 115 1.01 -3.23 2.28
CA ARG A 115 1.19 -4.58 2.78
C ARG A 115 1.44 -4.58 4.28
N VAL A 116 0.91 -5.58 4.96
CA VAL A 116 1.16 -5.84 6.38
C VAL A 116 2.30 -6.84 6.47
N VAL A 117 3.33 -6.50 7.25
CA VAL A 117 4.50 -7.36 7.50
C VAL A 117 4.62 -7.63 9.01
N SER A 118 5.16 -8.79 9.38
CA SER A 118 5.49 -9.08 10.77
C SER A 118 6.67 -8.21 11.24
N ALA A 119 6.65 -7.81 12.52
CA ALA A 119 7.76 -7.13 13.17
C ALA A 119 8.96 -8.06 13.39
#